data_AF-A0A2H0BYN2-F1
#
_entry.id   AF-A0A2H0BYN2-F1
#
_cell.length_a   1.000
_cell.length_b   1.000
_cell.length_c   1.000
_cell.angle_alpha   90.00
_cell.angle_beta   90.00
_cell.angle_gamma   90.00
#
_symmetry.space_group_name_H-M   'P 1'
#
loop_
_entity.id
_entity.type
_entity.pdbx_description
1 polymer ?
#
loop_
_entity_poly.entity_id
_entity_poly.type
_entity_poly.pdbx_seq_one_letter_code
_entity_poly.pdbx_strand_id
1 'polypeptide(L)'
;MTTIPLRGSVPTLRRDNPLLEEPFHFATPIDSIQDMTPYSQISQNKTKTFLIMFLFVLIFSFFFYLLGKFYTDNPSGYLVMGLIISSLSSLGSYFYSDKIILFTTGAKPANKKQYFDFYTVTENLAIADGLPIPKLYVIND
;
A
#
# COMPACT_ATOMS: atom_id res chain seq x y z
N MET A 1 -23.53 -48.07 -33.10
CA MET A 1 -22.91 -48.45 -31.82
C MET A 1 -21.54 -47.79 -31.79
N THR A 2 -21.43 -46.67 -31.08
CA THR A 2 -20.28 -45.75 -31.08
C THR A 2 -19.35 -46.12 -29.94
N THR A 3 -18.05 -46.31 -30.19
CA THR A 3 -17.06 -46.43 -29.12
C THR A 3 -16.07 -45.28 -29.22
N ILE A 4 -15.98 -44.50 -28.14
CA ILE A 4 -15.06 -43.38 -27.96
C ILE A 4 -13.79 -43.96 -27.31
N PRO A 5 -12.58 -43.84 -27.90
CA PRO A 5 -11.37 -44.26 -27.20
C PRO A 5 -10.98 -43.23 -26.12
N LEU A 6 -10.68 -43.76 -24.94
CA LEU A 6 -10.33 -43.02 -23.73
C LEU A 6 -8.85 -42.59 -23.72
N ARG A 7 -8.65 -41.37 -23.20
CA ARG A 7 -7.55 -40.96 -22.30
C ARG A 7 -6.12 -40.91 -22.87
N GLY A 8 -5.68 -39.69 -23.18
CA GLY A 8 -4.27 -39.35 -23.35
C GLY A 8 -3.45 -39.67 -22.10
N SER A 9 -2.32 -40.31 -22.31
CA SER A 9 -1.34 -40.72 -21.31
C SER A 9 -0.56 -39.52 -20.77
N VAL A 10 -0.43 -39.45 -19.44
CA VAL A 10 0.46 -38.50 -18.76
C VAL A 10 1.92 -38.85 -19.14
N PRO A 11 2.74 -37.89 -19.61
CA PRO A 11 4.12 -38.17 -19.95
C PRO A 11 4.90 -38.55 -18.69
N THR A 12 5.49 -39.74 -18.70
CA THR A 12 6.36 -40.22 -17.63
C THR A 12 7.68 -39.46 -17.69
N LEU A 13 7.97 -38.64 -16.67
CA LEU A 13 9.26 -37.96 -16.61
C LEU A 13 10.36 -39.00 -16.44
N ARG A 14 11.21 -39.11 -17.46
CA ARG A 14 12.30 -40.08 -17.55
C ARG A 14 13.41 -39.68 -16.57
N ARG A 15 13.66 -40.53 -15.57
CA ARG A 15 14.67 -40.31 -14.50
C ARG A 15 16.11 -40.25 -15.00
N ASP A 16 16.36 -40.57 -16.26
CA ASP A 16 17.65 -40.60 -16.94
C ASP A 16 17.86 -39.38 -17.86
N ASN A 17 16.98 -38.38 -17.82
CA ASN A 17 17.16 -37.19 -18.63
C ASN A 17 18.39 -36.40 -18.09
N PRO A 18 19.44 -36.14 -18.89
CA PRO A 18 20.65 -35.48 -18.40
C PRO A 18 20.45 -33.99 -18.12
N LEU A 19 19.32 -33.41 -18.55
CA LEU A 19 18.99 -31.99 -18.44
C LEU A 19 18.47 -31.58 -17.04
N LEU A 20 18.39 -32.50 -16.08
CA LEU A 20 17.94 -32.24 -14.71
C LEU A 20 19.05 -32.39 -13.65
N GLU A 21 20.27 -32.70 -14.07
CA GLU A 21 21.46 -32.67 -13.21
C GLU A 21 22.32 -31.41 -13.40
N GLU A 22 21.90 -30.48 -14.25
CA GLU A 22 22.49 -29.13 -14.24
C GLU A 22 22.29 -28.55 -12.83
N PRO A 23 23.37 -28.26 -12.07
CA PRO A 23 23.23 -27.65 -10.76
C PRO A 23 22.58 -26.30 -11.00
N PHE A 24 21.34 -26.16 -10.56
CA PHE A 24 20.65 -24.90 -10.70
C PHE A 24 21.47 -23.85 -9.94
N HIS A 25 22.13 -22.96 -10.69
CA HIS A 25 22.94 -21.87 -10.18
C HIS A 25 22.05 -20.78 -9.54
N PHE A 26 21.36 -21.12 -8.44
CA PHE A 26 20.50 -20.22 -7.66
C PHE A 26 21.26 -19.41 -6.59
N ALA A 27 22.59 -19.52 -6.52
CA ALA A 27 23.34 -18.93 -5.41
C ALA A 27 23.74 -17.47 -5.70
N THR A 28 22.77 -16.58 -5.83
CA THR A 28 22.97 -15.26 -5.21
C THR A 28 22.78 -15.48 -3.71
N PRO A 29 23.75 -15.15 -2.84
CA PRO A 29 23.60 -15.30 -1.40
C PRO A 29 22.28 -14.67 -0.96
N ILE A 30 21.40 -15.44 -0.31
CA ILE A 30 20.10 -14.94 0.19
C ILE A 30 20.30 -13.75 1.16
N ASP A 31 21.50 -13.62 1.74
CA ASP A 31 21.94 -12.46 2.51
C ASP A 31 21.87 -11.14 1.71
N SER A 32 22.12 -11.17 0.40
CA SER A 32 22.04 -9.97 -0.46
C SER A 32 20.60 -9.48 -0.71
N ILE A 33 19.60 -10.32 -0.46
CA ILE A 33 18.18 -9.96 -0.58
C ILE A 33 17.69 -9.26 0.69
N GLN A 34 18.38 -9.44 1.82
CA GLN A 34 17.98 -8.89 3.13
C GLN A 34 18.36 -7.41 3.31
N ASP A 35 19.30 -6.90 2.52
CA ASP A 35 19.78 -5.51 2.64
C ASP A 35 18.84 -4.45 2.02
N MET A 36 17.89 -4.86 1.16
CA MET A 36 16.88 -3.96 0.58
C MET A 36 15.55 -3.97 1.35
N THR A 37 15.57 -4.26 2.65
CA THR A 37 14.35 -4.23 3.45
C THR A 37 13.78 -2.80 3.58
N PRO A 38 12.46 -2.60 3.42
CA PRO A 38 11.81 -1.28 3.43
C PRO A 38 12.03 -0.48 4.74
N TYR A 39 12.49 -1.13 5.80
CA TYR A 39 12.82 -0.51 7.08
C TYR A 39 13.90 0.57 6.97
N SER A 40 14.90 0.40 6.10
CA SER A 40 15.99 1.38 5.94
C SER A 40 15.53 2.73 5.36
N GLN A 41 14.39 2.75 4.64
CA GLN A 41 13.83 3.95 4.04
C GLN A 41 12.82 4.68 4.93
N ILE A 42 12.40 4.07 6.03
CA ILE A 42 11.41 4.68 6.95
C ILE A 42 11.94 6.00 7.53
N SER A 43 13.22 6.04 7.89
CA SER A 43 13.81 7.25 8.50
C SER A 43 13.88 8.42 7.50
N GLN A 44 14.17 8.15 6.23
CA GLN A 44 14.27 9.19 5.21
C GLN A 44 12.90 9.75 4.82
N ASN A 45 11.86 8.92 4.89
CA ASN A 45 10.49 9.33 4.56
C ASN A 45 9.86 10.18 5.65
N LYS A 46 10.22 9.96 6.93
CA LYS A 46 9.72 10.79 8.05
C LYS A 46 10.08 12.28 7.90
N THR A 47 11.32 12.59 7.55
CA THR A 47 11.76 13.98 7.36
C THR A 47 11.06 14.63 6.16
N LYS A 48 10.88 13.87 5.07
CA LYS A 48 10.16 14.36 3.88
C LYS A 48 8.70 14.66 4.20
N THR A 49 8.01 13.77 4.92
CA THR A 49 6.62 14.00 5.36
C THR A 49 6.53 15.25 6.23
N PHE A 50 7.42 15.41 7.21
CA PHE A 50 7.42 16.61 8.07
C PHE A 50 7.68 17.90 7.26
N LEU A 51 8.62 17.85 6.32
CA LEU A 51 8.92 18.99 5.43
C LEU A 51 7.69 19.39 4.61
N ILE A 52 6.98 18.43 4.01
CA ILE A 52 5.78 18.68 3.22
C ILE A 52 4.67 19.28 4.09
N MET A 53 4.45 18.74 5.30
CA MET A 53 3.46 19.27 6.23
C MET A 53 3.77 20.70 6.67
N PHE A 54 5.02 20.97 7.02
CA PHE A 54 5.47 22.31 7.39
C PHE A 54 5.28 23.30 6.24
N LEU A 55 5.68 22.92 5.02
CA LEU A 55 5.54 23.75 3.83
C LEU A 55 4.06 24.04 3.52
N PHE A 56 3.18 23.04 3.66
CA PHE A 56 1.75 23.20 3.48
C PHE A 56 1.16 24.23 4.46
N VAL A 57 1.46 24.10 5.74
CA VAL A 57 0.99 25.05 6.78
C VAL A 57 1.51 26.46 6.52
N LEU A 58 2.78 26.60 6.10
CA LEU A 58 3.38 27.90 5.79
C LEU A 58 2.67 28.56 4.60
N ILE A 59 2.52 27.85 3.48
CA ILE A 59 1.88 28.39 2.27
C ILE A 59 0.42 28.77 2.55
N PHE A 60 -0.34 27.91 3.23
CA PHE A 60 -1.73 28.20 3.56
C PHE A 60 -1.87 29.36 4.54
N SER A 61 -1.04 29.42 5.58
CA SER A 61 -1.06 30.54 6.53
C SER A 61 -0.72 31.87 5.85
N PHE A 62 0.24 31.85 4.91
CA PHE A 62 0.57 33.01 4.10
C PHE A 62 -0.58 33.43 3.18
N PHE A 63 -1.25 32.48 2.54
CA PHE A 63 -2.44 32.74 1.73
C PHE A 63 -3.56 33.41 2.54
N PHE A 64 -3.87 32.88 3.73
CA PHE A 64 -4.86 33.47 4.63
C PHE A 64 -4.44 34.86 5.14
N TYR A 65 -3.16 35.08 5.41
CA TYR A 65 -2.65 36.40 5.77
C TYR A 65 -2.88 37.43 4.65
N LEU A 66 -2.63 37.04 3.39
CA LEU A 66 -2.93 37.90 2.23
C LEU A 66 -4.43 38.19 2.12
N LEU A 67 -5.28 37.16 2.27
CA LEU A 67 -6.74 37.35 2.28
C LEU A 67 -7.17 38.31 3.39
N GLY A 68 -6.60 38.19 4.59
CA GLY A 68 -6.78 39.14 5.66
C GLY A 68 -6.46 40.54 5.15
N LYS A 69 -5.22 40.80 4.75
CA LYS A 69 -4.76 42.12 4.29
C LYS A 69 -5.63 42.74 3.18
N PHE A 70 -6.15 41.95 2.24
CA PHE A 70 -6.94 42.47 1.10
C PHE A 70 -8.43 42.65 1.40
N TYR A 71 -9.04 41.76 2.18
CA TYR A 71 -10.48 41.76 2.43
C TYR A 71 -10.86 42.36 3.79
N THR A 72 -9.92 42.53 4.72
CA THR A 72 -10.19 43.02 6.08
C THR A 72 -8.95 43.71 6.66
N ASP A 73 -9.08 44.90 7.25
CA ASP A 73 -7.96 45.57 7.96
C ASP A 73 -7.45 44.82 9.23
N ASN A 74 -7.80 43.54 9.40
CA ASN A 74 -7.35 42.64 10.47
C ASN A 74 -6.57 41.44 9.91
N PRO A 75 -5.35 41.63 9.40
CA PRO A 75 -4.53 40.54 8.85
C PRO A 75 -4.10 39.52 9.91
N SER A 76 -4.01 39.90 11.19
CA SER A 76 -3.65 39.01 12.30
C SER A 76 -4.71 37.94 12.56
N GLY A 77 -5.99 38.28 12.51
CA GLY A 77 -7.10 37.35 12.75
C GLY A 77 -7.17 36.24 11.69
N TYR A 78 -7.00 36.62 10.42
CA TYR A 78 -6.99 35.64 9.32
C TYR A 78 -5.73 34.77 9.33
N LEU A 79 -4.58 35.29 9.74
CA LEU A 79 -3.37 34.46 9.91
C LEU A 79 -3.62 33.36 10.94
N VAL A 80 -4.16 33.70 12.11
CA VAL A 80 -4.49 32.72 13.16
C VAL A 80 -5.49 31.69 12.64
N MET A 81 -6.53 32.14 11.93
CA MET A 81 -7.52 31.25 11.31
C MET A 81 -6.88 30.29 10.30
N GLY A 82 -6.01 30.80 9.42
CA GLY A 82 -5.29 30.00 8.43
C GLY A 82 -4.35 28.98 9.07
N LEU A 83 -3.69 29.34 10.17
CA LEU A 83 -2.81 28.45 10.92
C LEU A 83 -3.60 27.31 11.57
N ILE A 84 -4.75 27.63 12.17
CA ILE A 84 -5.67 26.64 12.74
C ILE A 84 -6.18 25.69 11.64
N ILE A 85 -6.76 26.23 10.57
CA ILE A 85 -7.35 25.43 9.48
C ILE A 85 -6.30 24.53 8.82
N SER A 86 -5.14 25.09 8.48
CA SER A 86 -4.09 24.31 7.82
C SER A 86 -3.50 23.24 8.73
N SER A 87 -3.31 23.52 10.01
CA SER A 87 -2.83 22.54 10.98
C SER A 87 -3.84 21.41 11.18
N LEU A 88 -5.13 21.75 11.40
CA LEU A 88 -6.20 20.75 11.52
C LEU A 88 -6.35 19.92 10.23
N SER A 89 -6.28 20.56 9.06
CA SER A 89 -6.35 19.85 7.78
C SER A 89 -5.16 18.92 7.59
N SER A 90 -3.94 19.37 7.90
CA SER A 90 -2.73 18.56 7.75
C SER A 90 -2.74 17.35 8.69
N LEU A 91 -3.08 17.57 9.96
CA LEU A 91 -3.22 16.49 10.94
C LEU A 91 -4.37 15.54 10.58
N GLY A 92 -5.52 16.08 10.17
CA GLY A 92 -6.65 15.29 9.69
C GLY A 92 -6.25 14.41 8.50
N SER A 93 -5.57 14.97 7.51
CA SER A 93 -5.08 14.20 6.37
C SER A 93 -4.12 13.09 6.78
N TYR A 94 -3.24 13.31 7.76
CA TYR A 94 -2.31 12.29 8.24
C TYR A 94 -3.01 11.09 8.88
N PHE A 95 -4.02 11.33 9.71
CA PHE A 95 -4.72 10.26 10.42
C PHE A 95 -5.86 9.62 9.62
N TYR A 96 -6.46 10.35 8.67
CA TYR A 96 -7.63 9.90 7.92
C TYR A 96 -7.33 9.53 6.46
N SER A 97 -6.08 9.61 5.99
CA SER A 97 -5.71 9.29 4.59
C SER A 97 -6.24 7.92 4.15
N ASP A 98 -5.97 6.87 4.94
CA ASP A 98 -6.39 5.51 4.63
C ASP A 98 -7.92 5.36 4.55
N LYS A 99 -8.65 6.11 5.38
CA LYS A 99 -10.13 6.06 5.38
C LYS A 99 -10.72 6.79 4.19
N ILE A 100 -10.10 7.88 3.76
CA ILE A 100 -10.55 8.66 2.60
C ILE A 100 -10.44 7.81 1.34
N ILE A 101 -9.32 7.11 1.12
CA ILE A 101 -9.17 6.25 -0.05
C ILE A 101 -10.20 5.11 -0.06
N LEU A 102 -10.41 4.44 1.09
CA LEU A 102 -11.37 3.36 1.23
C LEU A 102 -12.81 3.83 0.95
N PHE A 103 -13.13 5.03 1.41
CA PHE A 103 -14.43 5.65 1.19
C PHE A 103 -14.62 6.04 -0.29
N THR A 104 -13.63 6.69 -0.90
CA THR A 104 -13.70 7.14 -2.30
C THR A 104 -13.82 5.97 -3.28
N THR A 105 -13.17 4.84 -3.01
CA THR A 105 -13.30 3.64 -3.86
C THR A 105 -14.52 2.78 -3.55
N GLY A 106 -15.36 3.16 -2.57
CA GLY A 106 -16.49 2.33 -2.16
C GLY A 106 -16.09 0.94 -1.61
N ALA A 107 -14.86 0.83 -1.09
CA ALA A 107 -14.29 -0.44 -0.67
C ALA A 107 -15.04 -1.01 0.54
N LYS A 108 -15.51 -2.25 0.42
CA LYS A 108 -16.20 -2.97 1.50
C LYS A 108 -15.27 -4.00 2.14
N PRO A 109 -15.34 -4.22 3.46
CA PRO A 109 -14.51 -5.24 4.10
C PRO A 109 -14.78 -6.62 3.50
N ALA A 110 -13.72 -7.31 3.10
CA ALA A 110 -13.82 -8.63 2.49
C ALA A 110 -14.20 -9.66 3.56
N ASN A 111 -15.32 -10.37 3.37
CA ASN A 111 -15.72 -11.46 4.25
C ASN A 111 -15.20 -12.81 3.72
N LYS A 112 -14.60 -13.63 4.60
CA LYS A 112 -14.10 -14.97 4.25
C LYS A 112 -15.17 -15.89 3.64
N LYS A 113 -16.45 -15.73 4.02
CA LYS A 113 -17.57 -16.50 3.44
C LYS A 113 -17.90 -16.10 2.00
N GLN A 114 -17.75 -14.82 1.67
CA GLN A 114 -18.16 -14.28 0.37
C GLN A 114 -16.99 -14.29 -0.64
N TYR A 115 -15.76 -14.15 -0.16
CA TYR A 115 -14.54 -14.09 -0.97
C TYR A 115 -13.49 -15.08 -0.46
N PHE A 116 -13.83 -16.38 -0.49
CA PHE A 116 -13.00 -17.45 0.09
C PHE A 116 -11.61 -17.55 -0.57
N ASP A 117 -11.56 -17.56 -1.90
CA ASP A 117 -10.29 -17.71 -2.63
C ASP A 117 -9.35 -16.53 -2.38
N PHE A 118 -9.89 -15.30 -2.48
CA PHE A 118 -9.12 -14.08 -2.21
C PHE A 118 -8.55 -14.04 -0.78
N TYR A 119 -9.38 -14.39 0.21
CA TYR A 119 -8.96 -14.40 1.60
C TYR A 119 -7.89 -15.48 1.85
N THR A 120 -8.11 -16.70 1.34
CA THR A 120 -7.24 -17.85 1.62
C THR A 120 -5.88 -17.74 0.92
N VAL A 121 -5.85 -17.24 -0.32
CA VAL A 121 -4.59 -16.98 -1.03
C VAL A 121 -3.76 -15.94 -0.29
N THR A 122 -4.39 -14.86 0.17
CA THR A 122 -3.69 -13.81 0.92
C THR A 122 -3.25 -14.28 2.32
N GLU A 123 -4.07 -15.10 2.98
CA GLU A 123 -3.74 -15.73 4.27
C GLU A 123 -2.51 -16.64 4.15
N ASN A 124 -2.47 -17.51 3.15
CA ASN A 124 -1.31 -18.38 2.89
C ASN A 124 -0.04 -17.59 2.58
N LEU A 125 -0.16 -16.49 1.82
CA LEU A 125 0.98 -15.63 1.51
C LEU A 125 1.51 -14.91 2.77
N ALA A 126 0.63 -14.33 3.58
CA ALA A 126 1.02 -13.66 4.83
C ALA A 126 1.69 -14.64 5.81
N ILE A 127 1.19 -15.87 5.90
CA ILE A 127 1.77 -16.93 6.74
C ILE A 127 3.17 -17.33 6.22
N ALA A 128 3.34 -17.46 4.90
CA ALA A 128 4.62 -17.81 4.30
C ALA A 128 5.72 -16.76 4.58
N ASP A 129 5.35 -15.47 4.59
CA ASP A 129 6.25 -14.35 4.88
C ASP A 129 6.38 -14.05 6.39
N GLY A 130 5.67 -14.77 7.27
CA GLY A 130 5.68 -14.53 8.72
C GLY A 130 5.03 -13.20 9.12
N LEU A 131 4.18 -12.63 8.26
CA LEU A 131 3.49 -11.36 8.47
C LEU A 131 2.09 -11.58 9.04
N PRO A 132 1.59 -10.66 9.90
CA PRO A 132 0.20 -10.71 10.33
C PRO A 132 -0.75 -10.50 9.14
N ILE A 133 -1.90 -11.16 9.15
CA ILE A 133 -2.91 -11.05 8.08
C ILE A 133 -3.34 -9.58 7.92
N PRO A 134 -3.20 -8.98 6.72
CA PRO A 134 -3.60 -7.60 6.48
C PRO A 134 -5.13 -7.47 6.41
N LYS A 135 -5.64 -6.25 6.61
CA LYS A 135 -7.08 -5.96 6.43
C LYS A 135 -7.42 -5.98 4.95
N LEU A 136 -8.37 -6.83 4.57
CA LEU A 136 -8.78 -7.03 3.18
C LEU A 136 -10.06 -6.27 2.87
N TYR A 137 -10.10 -5.59 1.72
CA TYR A 137 -11.26 -4.87 1.22
C TYR A 137 -11.49 -5.22 -0.26
N VAL A 138 -12.75 -5.29 -0.66
CA VAL A 138 -13.17 -5.53 -2.05
C VAL A 138 -13.85 -4.28 -2.59
N ILE A 139 -13.44 -3.87 -3.79
CA ILE A 139 -14.07 -2.80 -4.57
C ILE A 139 -14.97 -3.49 -5.59
N ASN A 140 -16.22 -3.06 -5.69
CA ASN A 140 -17.12 -3.50 -6.75
C ASN A 140 -16.97 -2.50 -7.90
N ASP A 141 -16.30 -2.92 -8.97
CA ASP A 141 -16.22 -2.21 -10.25
C ASP A 141 -17.24 -2.81 -11.24
#